data_AF-A0A1F9WB98-F1
#
_entry.id   AF-A0A1F9WB98-F1
#
_cell.length_a   1.000
_cell.length_b   1.000
_cell.length_c   1.000
_cell.angle_alpha   90.00
_cell.angle_beta   90.00
_cell.angle_gamma   90.00
#
_symmetry.space_group_name_H-M   'P 1'
#
loop_
_entity.id
_entity.type
_entity.pdbx_description
1 polymer ?
#
loop_
_entity_poly.entity_id
_entity_poly.type
_entity_poly.pdbx_seq_one_letter_code
_entity_poly.pdbx_strand_id
1 'polypeptide(L)'
;MSLFESELKVINIGLESFRQGLTDSGVKSVQAGFKPPLSAETALFAKVEKHAARIRKANENALSRVLAAKPALVGMGRALDIIPGMKKDLILHAGPPVTWARMCGPMRGGIMAALMYEGLAKNPAEAEKLAVSGKIRYSPCHEHGAVGPMAGIISASMPVFIVKNEAAGNYAYATQNEGLGKVLRYGAYSPEVIERLKWMETALYPTLKAAIGLLGRIDLKAMVAQALHMGDEVHNRNRAGTSLFYRAIAPAVIKTCRDTETAAKVLEFINGNDHFFLNLSMALSKVSLDAGRDVKDSSLVVVMARNGTDFGVQLSGTGGRWFTGPAQVPDALYFPGYTKADANPDIGDSAITETNGLGGFAIAAAPAIVQFVGGTAADAMNYTLAMYEITAGENNVYKIP
;
A
#
# COMPACT_ATOMS: atom_id res chain seq x y z
N MET A 1 -11.98 -27.41 51.15
CA MET A 1 -11.33 -26.28 50.46
C MET A 1 -9.88 -26.68 50.17
N SER A 2 -9.64 -27.59 49.22
CA SER A 2 -8.29 -28.10 48.92
C SER A 2 -7.48 -27.21 47.96
N LEU A 3 -8.06 -26.10 47.48
CA LEU A 3 -7.43 -25.23 46.49
C LEU A 3 -6.12 -24.62 47.02
N PHE A 4 -6.09 -24.23 48.30
CA PHE A 4 -4.92 -23.64 48.96
C PHE A 4 -3.97 -24.67 49.57
N GLU A 5 -4.28 -25.96 49.44
CA GLU A 5 -3.46 -27.08 49.92
C GLU A 5 -2.58 -27.67 48.79
N SER A 6 -2.63 -27.08 47.60
CA SER A 6 -1.91 -27.53 46.40
C SER A 6 -1.16 -26.40 45.71
N GLU A 7 -0.21 -26.74 44.83
CA GLU A 7 0.54 -25.75 44.05
C GLU A 7 -0.42 -24.88 43.21
N LEU A 8 -0.47 -23.59 43.51
CA LEU A 8 -1.32 -22.63 42.79
C LEU A 8 -0.80 -22.41 41.37
N LYS A 9 -1.68 -22.58 40.40
CA LYS A 9 -1.44 -22.23 38.98
C LYS A 9 -2.35 -21.06 38.63
N VAL A 10 -1.77 -19.90 38.37
CA VAL A 10 -2.52 -18.64 38.27
C VAL A 10 -2.56 -18.14 36.82
N ILE A 11 -3.75 -17.76 36.35
CA ILE A 11 -3.93 -16.99 35.12
C ILE A 11 -4.19 -15.54 35.54
N ASN A 12 -3.22 -14.65 35.29
CA ASN A 12 -3.40 -13.22 35.56
C ASN A 12 -4.16 -12.56 34.40
N ILE A 13 -5.21 -11.80 34.72
CA ILE A 13 -5.98 -11.01 33.77
C ILE A 13 -5.90 -9.55 34.22
N GLY A 14 -5.52 -8.64 33.32
CA GLY A 14 -5.36 -7.22 33.63
C GLY A 14 -3.89 -6.81 33.72
N LEU A 15 -3.52 -6.02 34.73
CA LEU A 15 -2.17 -5.45 34.84
C LEU A 15 -1.11 -6.55 35.02
N GLU A 16 -0.09 -6.53 34.16
CA GLU A 16 1.02 -7.49 34.22
C GLU A 16 1.85 -7.36 35.51
N SER A 17 1.83 -6.20 36.16
CA SER A 17 2.49 -6.00 37.46
C SER A 17 1.99 -6.95 38.55
N PHE A 18 0.74 -7.43 38.49
CA PHE A 18 0.24 -8.45 39.42
C PHE A 18 0.89 -9.81 39.19
N ARG A 19 1.26 -10.13 37.95
CA ARG A 19 2.01 -11.35 37.62
C ARG A 19 3.45 -11.26 38.12
N GLN A 20 4.05 -10.08 38.13
CA GLN A 20 5.41 -9.90 38.64
C GLN A 20 5.52 -10.37 40.10
N GLY A 21 4.61 -9.94 40.97
CA GLY A 21 4.60 -10.38 42.37
C GLY A 21 4.39 -11.90 42.54
N LEU A 22 3.62 -12.53 41.66
CA LEU A 22 3.47 -14.00 41.63
C LEU A 22 4.77 -14.70 41.19
N THR A 23 5.46 -14.13 40.20
CA THR A 23 6.72 -14.66 39.68
C THR A 23 7.84 -14.54 40.73
N ASP A 24 7.94 -13.39 41.39
CA ASP A 24 8.90 -13.13 42.45
C ASP A 24 8.69 -14.07 43.66
N SER A 25 7.44 -14.52 43.86
CA SER A 25 7.06 -15.49 44.91
C SER A 25 7.18 -16.96 44.47
N GLY A 26 7.73 -17.23 43.27
CA GLY A 26 7.91 -18.59 42.75
C GLY A 26 6.61 -19.29 42.32
N VAL A 27 5.50 -18.57 42.18
CA VAL A 27 4.19 -19.12 41.78
C VAL A 27 4.12 -19.26 40.26
N LYS A 28 3.75 -20.45 39.78
CA LYS A 28 3.52 -20.69 38.35
C LYS A 28 2.35 -19.84 37.86
N SER A 29 2.64 -18.89 36.98
CA SER A 29 1.63 -17.97 36.46
C SER A 29 1.82 -17.67 34.97
N VAL A 30 0.70 -17.48 34.28
CA VAL A 30 0.64 -17.01 32.89
C VAL A 30 -0.12 -15.69 32.81
N GLN A 31 0.31 -14.79 31.94
CA GLN A 31 -0.41 -13.56 31.64
C GLN A 31 -1.43 -13.86 30.54
N ALA A 32 -2.72 -13.63 30.80
CA ALA A 32 -3.71 -13.58 29.75
C ALA A 32 -3.70 -12.18 29.13
N GLY A 33 -3.44 -12.12 27.82
CA GLY A 33 -3.61 -10.90 27.02
C GLY A 33 -5.09 -10.58 26.89
N PHE A 34 -5.68 -9.90 27.88
CA PHE A 34 -7.07 -9.47 27.84
C PHE A 34 -7.16 -7.98 27.53
N LYS A 35 -7.97 -7.63 26.53
CA LYS A 35 -8.42 -6.27 26.27
C LYS A 35 -9.96 -6.28 26.22
N PRO A 36 -10.63 -5.24 26.75
CA PRO A 36 -12.07 -5.13 26.59
C PRO A 36 -12.43 -5.09 25.09
N PRO A 37 -13.59 -5.65 24.70
CA PRO A 37 -14.02 -5.64 23.31
C PRO A 37 -14.16 -4.20 22.77
N LEU A 38 -13.89 -4.01 21.48
CA LEU A 38 -14.00 -2.71 20.82
C LEU A 38 -15.44 -2.15 20.79
N SER A 39 -16.43 -2.99 21.05
CA SER A 39 -17.84 -2.62 21.17
C SER A 39 -18.44 -3.26 22.42
N ALA A 40 -19.33 -2.53 23.10
CA ALA A 40 -20.11 -3.06 24.21
C ALA A 40 -21.34 -3.87 23.75
N GLU A 41 -21.63 -3.91 22.43
CA GLU A 41 -22.79 -4.60 21.88
C GLU A 41 -22.56 -6.11 21.79
N THR A 42 -22.80 -6.83 22.89
CA THR A 42 -22.65 -8.29 22.99
C THR A 42 -23.41 -9.07 21.91
N ALA A 43 -24.55 -8.54 21.43
CA ALA A 43 -25.33 -9.14 20.35
C ALA A 43 -24.57 -9.25 19.02
N LEU A 44 -23.64 -8.33 18.73
CA LEU A 44 -22.79 -8.40 17.53
C LEU A 44 -21.83 -9.59 17.60
N PHE A 45 -21.18 -9.78 18.75
CA PHE A 45 -20.26 -10.90 18.97
C PHE A 45 -20.99 -12.24 18.91
N ALA A 46 -22.16 -12.35 19.54
CA ALA A 46 -22.99 -13.55 19.47
C ALA A 46 -23.40 -13.88 18.01
N LYS A 47 -23.67 -12.86 17.19
CA LYS A 47 -24.00 -13.03 15.77
C LYS A 47 -22.78 -13.50 14.96
N VAL A 48 -21.59 -12.94 15.20
CA VAL A 48 -20.34 -13.39 14.57
C VAL A 48 -20.05 -14.84 14.95
N GLU A 49 -20.14 -15.18 16.24
CA GLU A 49 -19.87 -16.52 16.76
C GLU A 49 -20.82 -17.56 16.15
N LYS A 50 -22.12 -17.24 16.08
CA LYS A 50 -23.14 -18.08 15.41
C LYS A 50 -22.79 -18.40 13.96
N HIS A 51 -22.03 -17.55 13.28
CA HIS A 51 -21.64 -17.71 11.88
C HIS A 51 -20.15 -18.02 11.70
N ALA A 52 -19.39 -18.24 12.77
CA ALA A 52 -17.93 -18.32 12.73
C ALA A 52 -17.40 -19.41 11.80
N ALA A 53 -17.99 -20.61 11.80
CA ALA A 53 -17.57 -21.70 10.91
C ALA A 53 -17.76 -21.35 9.42
N ARG A 54 -18.84 -20.66 9.08
CA ARG A 54 -19.12 -20.21 7.71
C ARG A 54 -18.14 -19.12 7.29
N ILE A 55 -17.87 -18.15 8.17
CA ILE A 55 -16.91 -17.07 7.93
C ILE A 55 -15.50 -17.65 7.75
N ARG A 56 -15.06 -18.58 8.60
CA ARG A 56 -13.75 -19.25 8.47
C ARG A 56 -13.59 -19.93 7.11
N LYS A 57 -14.56 -20.73 6.68
CA LYS A 57 -14.54 -21.38 5.36
C LYS A 57 -14.49 -20.37 4.20
N ALA A 58 -15.21 -19.25 4.33
CA ALA A 58 -15.18 -18.19 3.32
C ALA A 58 -13.82 -17.47 3.29
N ASN A 59 -13.22 -17.22 4.46
CA ASN A 59 -11.89 -16.63 4.58
C ASN A 59 -10.81 -17.54 4.00
N GLU A 60 -10.86 -18.85 4.27
CA GLU A 60 -9.96 -19.85 3.68
C GLU A 60 -10.04 -19.85 2.15
N ASN A 61 -11.25 -19.79 1.59
CA ASN A 61 -11.44 -19.67 0.13
C ASN A 61 -10.86 -18.36 -0.41
N ALA A 62 -11.20 -17.21 0.19
CA ALA A 62 -10.67 -15.92 -0.23
C ALA A 62 -9.13 -15.89 -0.17
N LEU A 63 -8.55 -16.35 0.94
CA LEU A 63 -7.11 -16.44 1.12
C LEU A 63 -6.45 -17.35 0.09
N SER A 64 -7.05 -18.52 -0.21
CA SER A 64 -6.50 -19.45 -1.21
C SER A 64 -6.34 -18.80 -2.59
N ARG A 65 -7.27 -17.91 -2.98
CA ARG A 65 -7.20 -17.16 -4.25
C ARG A 65 -6.08 -16.12 -4.23
N VAL A 66 -5.91 -15.42 -3.11
CA VAL A 66 -4.80 -14.46 -2.92
C VAL A 66 -3.46 -15.18 -2.99
N LEU A 67 -3.30 -16.30 -2.28
CA LEU A 67 -2.06 -17.09 -2.27
C LEU A 67 -1.72 -17.71 -3.64
N ALA A 68 -2.75 -18.07 -4.42
CA ALA A 68 -2.59 -18.59 -5.78
C ALA A 68 -2.21 -17.52 -6.81
N ALA A 69 -2.31 -16.23 -6.47
CA ALA A 69 -2.01 -15.15 -7.40
C ALA A 69 -0.58 -15.22 -7.94
N LYS A 70 -0.44 -14.91 -9.24
CA LYS A 70 0.82 -14.85 -10.00
C LYS A 70 0.96 -13.46 -10.64
N PRO A 71 1.23 -12.41 -9.83
CA PRO A 71 1.39 -11.04 -10.32
C PRO A 71 2.64 -10.90 -11.19
N ALA A 72 2.44 -10.52 -12.45
CA ALA A 72 3.50 -10.22 -13.40
C ALA A 72 3.29 -8.83 -14.01
N LEU A 73 4.37 -8.07 -14.15
CA LEU A 73 4.37 -6.83 -14.94
C LEU A 73 4.41 -7.22 -16.42
N VAL A 74 3.36 -6.84 -17.16
CA VAL A 74 3.16 -7.26 -18.55
C VAL A 74 3.16 -6.10 -19.54
N GLY A 75 3.20 -4.86 -19.06
CA GLY A 75 3.25 -3.70 -19.95
C GLY A 75 3.08 -2.36 -19.25
N MET A 76 2.92 -1.33 -20.06
CA MET A 76 2.57 0.03 -19.65
C MET A 76 1.61 0.65 -20.66
N GLY A 77 0.76 1.55 -20.18
CA GLY A 77 -0.18 2.31 -21.00
C GLY A 77 -0.48 3.68 -20.40
N ARG A 78 -1.22 4.51 -21.12
CA ARG A 78 -1.79 5.74 -20.55
C ARG A 78 -3.04 5.39 -19.76
N ALA A 79 -3.26 6.04 -18.62
CA ALA A 79 -4.39 5.79 -17.75
C ALA A 79 -5.73 5.78 -18.51
N LEU A 80 -5.95 6.75 -19.40
CA LEU A 80 -7.17 6.86 -20.21
C LEU A 80 -7.47 5.62 -21.07
N ASP A 81 -6.42 4.98 -21.58
CA ASP A 81 -6.55 3.89 -22.56
C ASP A 81 -6.75 2.54 -21.87
N ILE A 82 -6.27 2.39 -20.63
CA ILE A 82 -6.12 1.07 -20.01
C ILE A 82 -6.77 0.91 -18.63
N ILE A 83 -7.01 1.99 -17.87
CA ILE A 83 -7.66 1.89 -16.57
C ILE A 83 -9.19 1.80 -16.78
N PRO A 84 -9.86 0.75 -16.28
CA PRO A 84 -11.31 0.60 -16.40
C PRO A 84 -12.06 1.84 -15.91
N GLY A 85 -12.96 2.37 -16.74
CA GLY A 85 -13.79 3.53 -16.38
C GLY A 85 -13.08 4.89 -16.40
N MET A 86 -11.78 4.96 -16.74
CA MET A 86 -11.06 6.22 -16.83
C MET A 86 -11.64 7.15 -17.91
N LYS A 87 -11.65 8.45 -17.66
CA LYS A 87 -12.17 9.49 -18.55
C LYS A 87 -11.29 10.73 -18.48
N LYS A 88 -11.39 11.62 -19.48
CA LYS A 88 -10.58 12.86 -19.55
C LYS A 88 -10.88 13.84 -18.41
N ASP A 89 -12.10 13.82 -17.91
CA ASP A 89 -12.61 14.66 -16.82
C ASP A 89 -12.63 13.92 -15.46
N LEU A 90 -11.96 12.77 -15.35
CA LEU A 90 -11.84 12.00 -14.12
C LEU A 90 -10.40 12.04 -13.62
N ILE A 91 -10.23 12.38 -12.36
CA ILE A 91 -8.97 12.25 -11.63
C ILE A 91 -9.15 11.22 -10.53
N LEU A 92 -8.27 10.20 -10.51
CA LEU A 92 -8.26 9.23 -9.43
C LEU A 92 -7.43 9.75 -8.26
N HIS A 93 -7.74 9.29 -7.05
CA HIS A 93 -7.00 9.63 -5.83
C HIS A 93 -6.86 8.43 -4.90
N ALA A 94 -5.93 8.50 -3.95
CA ALA A 94 -5.78 7.49 -2.90
C ALA A 94 -6.95 7.48 -1.90
N GLY A 95 -7.15 6.35 -1.22
CA GLY A 95 -8.09 6.20 -0.11
C GLY A 95 -9.56 6.07 -0.51
N PRO A 96 -10.48 6.07 0.48
CA PRO A 96 -11.93 5.97 0.22
C PRO A 96 -12.47 7.25 -0.44
N PRO A 97 -13.71 7.22 -0.99
CA PRO A 97 -14.34 8.37 -1.64
C PRO A 97 -14.31 9.63 -0.76
N VAL A 98 -13.86 10.75 -1.33
CA VAL A 98 -13.78 12.03 -0.63
C VAL A 98 -14.14 13.17 -1.57
N THR A 99 -14.86 14.16 -1.05
CA THR A 99 -15.21 15.36 -1.82
C THR A 99 -14.05 16.35 -1.79
N TRP A 100 -13.92 17.20 -2.81
CA TRP A 100 -12.90 18.26 -2.86
C TRP A 100 -12.80 19.08 -1.57
N ALA A 101 -13.95 19.47 -1.00
CA ALA A 101 -14.04 20.25 0.23
C ALA A 101 -13.43 19.54 1.45
N ARG A 102 -13.39 18.20 1.46
CA ARG A 102 -12.79 17.38 2.51
C ARG A 102 -11.37 16.92 2.21
N MET A 103 -10.90 17.00 0.96
CA MET A 103 -9.54 16.61 0.60
C MET A 103 -8.51 17.43 1.36
N CYS A 104 -7.45 16.77 1.82
CA CYS A 104 -6.33 17.41 2.50
C CYS A 104 -5.47 18.25 1.53
N GLY A 105 -4.61 19.11 2.09
CA GLY A 105 -3.72 19.99 1.33
C GLY A 105 -2.88 19.27 0.26
N PRO A 106 -2.12 18.20 0.62
CA PRO A 106 -1.34 17.42 -0.35
C PRO A 106 -2.17 16.87 -1.51
N MET A 107 -3.38 16.36 -1.23
CA MET A 107 -4.26 15.82 -2.28
C MET A 107 -4.75 16.92 -3.23
N ARG A 108 -5.17 18.07 -2.69
CA ARG A 108 -5.57 19.23 -3.52
C ARG A 108 -4.42 19.73 -4.38
N GLY A 109 -3.23 19.86 -3.80
CA GLY A 109 -2.03 20.27 -4.54
C GLY A 109 -1.69 19.30 -5.67
N GLY A 110 -1.80 17.98 -5.42
CA GLY A 110 -1.57 16.96 -6.45
C GLY A 110 -2.59 17.02 -7.59
N ILE A 111 -3.86 17.27 -7.27
CA ILE A 111 -4.92 17.47 -8.29
C ILE A 111 -4.63 18.72 -9.12
N MET A 112 -4.24 19.83 -8.49
CA MET A 112 -3.88 21.06 -9.20
C MET A 112 -2.69 20.83 -10.14
N ALA A 113 -1.67 20.10 -9.68
CA ALA A 113 -0.55 19.69 -10.53
C ALA A 113 -1.03 18.87 -11.72
N ALA A 114 -1.90 17.88 -11.50
CA ALA A 114 -2.46 17.03 -12.55
C ALA A 114 -3.26 17.83 -13.59
N LEU A 115 -4.10 18.78 -13.15
CA LEU A 115 -4.86 19.65 -14.07
C LEU A 115 -3.96 20.52 -14.95
N MET A 116 -2.86 21.05 -14.39
CA MET A 116 -1.87 21.79 -15.16
C MET A 116 -1.08 20.86 -16.11
N TYR A 117 -0.72 19.66 -15.64
CA TYR A 117 -0.06 18.64 -16.46
C TYR A 117 -0.92 18.19 -17.67
N GLU A 118 -2.24 18.08 -17.51
CA GLU A 118 -3.18 17.79 -18.60
C GLU A 118 -3.45 19.00 -19.51
N GLY A 119 -2.90 20.18 -19.21
CA GLY A 119 -3.12 21.41 -19.97
C GLY A 119 -4.53 21.98 -19.80
N LEU A 120 -5.26 21.58 -18.75
CA LEU A 120 -6.62 22.07 -18.46
C LEU A 120 -6.64 23.38 -17.69
N ALA A 121 -5.50 23.75 -17.09
CA ALA A 121 -5.29 25.01 -16.39
C ALA A 121 -3.87 25.53 -16.63
N LYS A 122 -3.70 26.85 -16.76
CA LYS A 122 -2.38 27.46 -17.03
C LYS A 122 -1.59 27.78 -15.77
N ASN A 123 -2.27 27.86 -14.63
CA ASN A 123 -1.69 28.28 -13.36
C ASN A 123 -2.51 27.69 -12.18
N PRO A 124 -1.97 27.76 -10.95
CA PRO A 124 -2.64 27.22 -9.77
C PRO A 124 -4.05 27.80 -9.54
N ALA A 125 -4.27 29.10 -9.76
CA ALA A 125 -5.58 29.72 -9.54
C ALA A 125 -6.65 29.20 -10.52
N GLU A 126 -6.29 29.01 -11.79
CA GLU A 126 -7.17 28.37 -12.77
C GLU A 126 -7.43 26.90 -12.43
N ALA A 127 -6.41 26.18 -11.96
CA ALA A 127 -6.53 24.76 -11.60
C ALA A 127 -7.47 24.57 -10.41
N GLU A 128 -7.35 25.40 -9.36
CA GLU A 128 -8.25 25.38 -8.21
C GLU A 128 -9.69 25.73 -8.62
N LYS A 129 -9.87 26.77 -9.44
CA LYS A 129 -11.20 27.15 -9.96
C LYS A 129 -11.84 26.01 -10.75
N LEU A 130 -11.08 25.30 -11.56
CA LEU A 130 -11.56 24.14 -12.31
C LEU A 130 -11.90 22.98 -11.38
N ALA A 131 -11.05 22.72 -10.37
CA ALA A 131 -11.24 21.64 -9.41
C ALA A 131 -12.55 21.77 -8.60
N VAL A 132 -12.97 22.99 -8.25
CA VAL A 132 -14.24 23.28 -7.55
C VAL A 132 -15.46 23.37 -8.47
N SER A 133 -15.27 23.44 -9.78
CA SER A 133 -16.34 23.79 -10.74
C SER A 133 -17.41 22.71 -10.95
N GLY A 134 -17.20 21.49 -10.44
CA GLY A 134 -18.04 20.33 -10.73
C GLY A 134 -17.80 19.71 -12.11
N LYS A 135 -16.89 20.26 -12.93
CA LYS A 135 -16.52 19.71 -14.24
C LYS A 135 -15.50 18.56 -14.14
N ILE A 136 -14.82 18.44 -13.01
CA ILE A 136 -13.86 17.37 -12.73
C ILE A 136 -14.50 16.40 -11.74
N ARG A 137 -14.47 15.12 -12.08
CA ARG A 137 -14.91 14.02 -11.22
C ARG A 137 -13.71 13.44 -10.49
N TYR A 138 -13.96 12.96 -9.27
CA TYR A 138 -12.97 12.33 -8.41
C TYR A 138 -13.44 10.94 -8.03
N SER A 139 -12.53 9.97 -8.06
CA SER A 139 -12.83 8.58 -7.68
C SER A 139 -11.62 7.91 -7.04
N PRO A 140 -11.80 7.01 -6.06
CA PRO A 140 -10.71 6.20 -5.53
C PRO A 140 -10.02 5.35 -6.59
N CYS A 141 -8.69 5.29 -6.56
CA CYS A 141 -7.91 4.36 -7.38
C CYS A 141 -8.41 2.91 -7.24
N HIS A 142 -8.73 2.49 -6.02
CA HIS A 142 -9.16 1.13 -5.71
C HIS A 142 -10.45 0.69 -6.42
N GLU A 143 -11.31 1.61 -6.82
CA GLU A 143 -12.56 1.36 -7.55
C GLU A 143 -12.34 1.15 -9.07
N HIS A 144 -11.12 1.40 -9.54
CA HIS A 144 -10.72 1.29 -10.94
C HIS A 144 -9.61 0.24 -11.15
N GLY A 145 -9.38 -0.62 -10.16
CA GLY A 145 -8.25 -1.57 -10.18
C GLY A 145 -6.89 -0.90 -10.10
N ALA A 146 -6.82 0.37 -9.68
CA ALA A 146 -5.58 1.11 -9.57
C ALA A 146 -5.17 1.30 -8.10
N VAL A 147 -3.93 1.73 -7.90
CA VAL A 147 -3.39 2.20 -6.63
C VAL A 147 -2.40 3.34 -6.85
N GLY A 148 -2.36 4.30 -5.93
CA GLY A 148 -1.44 5.44 -5.96
C GLY A 148 -0.76 5.70 -4.61
N PRO A 149 0.56 5.92 -4.56
CA PRO A 149 1.25 6.27 -3.32
C PRO A 149 0.88 7.70 -2.88
N MET A 150 0.80 7.93 -1.57
CA MET A 150 0.53 9.24 -0.97
C MET A 150 -0.77 9.87 -1.49
N ALA A 151 -0.78 11.07 -2.10
CA ALA A 151 -2.01 11.63 -2.68
C ALA A 151 -2.65 10.72 -3.74
N GLY A 152 -1.86 9.85 -4.37
CA GLY A 152 -2.33 8.81 -5.28
C GLY A 152 -3.05 9.34 -6.51
N ILE A 153 -2.65 10.52 -6.98
CA ILE A 153 -3.32 11.21 -8.08
C ILE A 153 -2.98 10.54 -9.41
N ILE A 154 -4.01 10.19 -10.19
CA ILE A 154 -3.87 9.66 -11.54
C ILE A 154 -4.80 10.44 -12.49
N SER A 155 -4.23 11.11 -13.49
CA SER A 155 -4.99 11.78 -14.55
C SER A 155 -4.86 11.05 -15.89
N ALA A 156 -5.68 11.43 -16.86
CA ALA A 156 -5.92 10.68 -18.09
C ALA A 156 -4.66 10.36 -18.92
N SER A 157 -3.71 11.30 -19.02
CA SER A 157 -2.50 11.15 -19.82
C SER A 157 -1.36 10.46 -19.07
N MET A 158 -1.46 10.32 -17.74
CA MET A 158 -0.40 9.74 -16.94
C MET A 158 -0.10 8.29 -17.35
N PRO A 159 1.17 7.94 -17.56
CA PRO A 159 1.56 6.56 -17.79
C PRO A 159 1.45 5.71 -16.52
N VAL A 160 0.98 4.48 -16.69
CA VAL A 160 0.82 3.52 -15.61
C VAL A 160 1.36 2.14 -16.02
N PHE A 161 1.89 1.42 -15.04
CA PHE A 161 2.24 0.01 -15.16
C PHE A 161 0.99 -0.86 -15.24
N ILE A 162 1.09 -1.96 -15.98
CA ILE A 162 0.03 -2.96 -16.12
C ILE A 162 0.52 -4.25 -15.47
N VAL A 163 -0.04 -4.57 -14.30
CA VAL A 163 0.25 -5.82 -13.60
C VAL A 163 -0.92 -6.77 -13.79
N LYS A 164 -0.64 -7.98 -14.27
CA LYS A 164 -1.62 -9.05 -14.45
C LYS A 164 -1.40 -10.11 -13.40
N ASN A 165 -2.46 -10.57 -12.76
CA ASN A 165 -2.44 -11.85 -12.07
C ASN A 165 -2.66 -12.95 -13.11
N GLU A 166 -1.61 -13.66 -13.50
CA GLU A 166 -1.68 -14.68 -14.54
C GLU A 166 -2.57 -15.88 -14.15
N ALA A 167 -2.81 -16.10 -12.85
CA ALA A 167 -3.63 -17.21 -12.36
C ALA A 167 -5.14 -16.96 -12.49
N ALA A 168 -5.60 -15.73 -12.26
CA ALA A 168 -7.03 -15.37 -12.29
C ALA A 168 -7.41 -14.42 -13.43
N GLY A 169 -6.44 -13.88 -14.16
CA GLY A 169 -6.65 -13.01 -15.33
C GLY A 169 -7.02 -11.56 -15.00
N ASN A 170 -7.15 -11.19 -13.73
CA ASN A 170 -7.40 -9.80 -13.31
C ASN A 170 -6.14 -8.93 -13.42
N TYR A 171 -6.34 -7.61 -13.48
CA TYR A 171 -5.29 -6.62 -13.65
C TYR A 171 -5.30 -5.59 -12.51
N ALA A 172 -4.14 -5.01 -12.24
CA ALA A 172 -4.02 -3.80 -11.45
C ALA A 172 -3.04 -2.80 -12.08
N TYR A 173 -3.19 -1.53 -11.72
CA TYR A 173 -2.47 -0.42 -12.31
C TYR A 173 -1.86 0.48 -11.24
N ALA A 174 -0.67 1.01 -11.52
CA ALA A 174 -0.05 2.04 -10.68
C ALA A 174 0.76 3.00 -11.56
N THR A 175 0.83 4.26 -11.17
CA THR A 175 1.68 5.26 -11.83
C THR A 175 3.16 4.91 -11.70
N GLN A 176 4.00 5.61 -12.45
CA GLN A 176 5.45 5.58 -12.26
C GLN A 176 5.83 6.37 -10.99
N ASN A 177 6.89 5.96 -10.29
CA ASN A 177 7.40 6.74 -9.16
C ASN A 177 8.13 7.99 -9.67
N GLU A 178 7.78 9.15 -9.12
CA GLU A 178 8.27 10.46 -9.59
C GLU A 178 9.67 10.83 -9.09
N GLY A 179 10.25 10.03 -8.18
CA GLY A 179 11.49 10.34 -7.50
C GLY A 179 11.28 10.89 -6.08
N LEU A 180 12.33 11.55 -5.59
CA LEU A 180 12.41 12.18 -4.27
C LEU A 180 12.30 13.70 -4.37
N GLY A 181 12.09 14.37 -3.23
CA GLY A 181 11.96 15.83 -3.15
C GLY A 181 10.55 16.32 -3.50
N LYS A 182 10.46 17.42 -4.27
CA LYS A 182 9.18 18.00 -4.69
C LYS A 182 8.56 17.14 -5.79
N VAL A 183 7.47 16.47 -5.48
CA VAL A 183 6.75 15.54 -6.37
C VAL A 183 5.24 15.70 -6.20
N LEU A 184 4.47 15.38 -7.24
CA LEU A 184 3.02 15.53 -7.28
C LEU A 184 2.34 14.64 -6.23
N ARG A 185 2.86 13.44 -5.94
CA ARG A 185 2.32 12.57 -4.88
C ARG A 185 2.37 13.18 -3.47
N TYR A 186 3.24 14.17 -3.22
CA TYR A 186 3.26 14.95 -1.98
C TYR A 186 2.48 16.27 -2.07
N GLY A 187 1.84 16.54 -3.21
CA GLY A 187 1.07 17.74 -3.45
C GLY A 187 1.86 18.92 -3.99
N ALA A 188 3.11 18.72 -4.43
CA ALA A 188 3.87 19.78 -5.07
C ALA A 188 3.37 20.03 -6.51
N TYR A 189 3.26 21.29 -6.90
CA TYR A 189 2.73 21.72 -8.21
C TYR A 189 3.58 22.82 -8.86
N SER A 190 4.87 22.91 -8.52
CA SER A 190 5.80 23.84 -9.17
C SER A 190 6.10 23.44 -10.63
N PRO A 191 6.57 24.37 -11.48
CA PRO A 191 6.90 24.06 -12.88
C PRO A 191 7.83 22.86 -13.06
N GLU A 192 8.86 22.72 -12.22
CA GLU A 192 9.80 21.58 -12.21
C GLU A 192 9.10 20.22 -12.01
N VAL A 193 7.99 20.17 -11.27
CA VAL A 193 7.19 18.95 -11.08
C VAL A 193 6.49 18.60 -12.38
N ILE A 194 5.85 19.58 -13.02
CA ILE A 194 5.12 19.39 -14.27
C ILE A 194 6.06 19.01 -15.41
N GLU A 195 7.22 19.66 -15.50
CA GLU A 195 8.29 19.34 -16.46
C GLU A 195 8.79 17.91 -16.28
N ARG A 196 9.01 17.47 -15.03
CA ARG A 196 9.39 16.09 -14.74
C ARG A 196 8.31 15.11 -15.15
N LEU A 197 7.04 15.38 -14.84
CA LEU A 197 5.92 14.53 -15.27
C LEU A 197 5.85 14.44 -16.81
N LYS A 198 6.10 15.54 -17.53
CA LYS A 198 6.18 15.55 -19.00
C LYS A 198 7.37 14.78 -19.54
N TRP A 199 8.53 14.84 -18.89
CA TRP A 199 9.67 13.98 -19.23
C TRP A 199 9.36 12.50 -18.96
N MET A 200 8.69 12.19 -17.85
CA MET A 200 8.28 10.83 -17.53
C MET A 200 7.25 10.28 -18.53
N GLU A 201 6.38 11.14 -19.08
CA GLU A 201 5.45 10.81 -20.15
C GLU A 201 6.15 10.58 -21.49
N THR A 202 7.10 11.43 -21.85
CA THR A 202 7.66 11.48 -23.22
C THR A 202 8.96 10.69 -23.40
N ALA A 203 9.70 10.39 -22.32
CA ALA A 203 10.97 9.68 -22.37
C ALA A 203 10.97 8.40 -21.52
N LEU A 204 10.63 8.51 -20.22
CA LEU A 204 10.66 7.36 -19.30
C LEU A 204 9.67 6.27 -19.71
N TYR A 205 8.40 6.64 -19.87
CA TYR A 205 7.33 5.72 -20.24
C TYR A 205 7.60 4.97 -21.55
N PRO A 206 7.86 5.62 -22.71
CA PRO A 206 8.07 4.88 -23.95
C PRO A 206 9.31 3.98 -23.89
N THR A 207 10.37 4.39 -23.19
CA THR A 207 11.57 3.58 -22.98
C THR A 207 11.25 2.32 -22.18
N LEU A 208 10.57 2.47 -21.03
CA LEU A 208 10.18 1.33 -20.20
C LEU A 208 9.14 0.44 -20.86
N LYS A 209 8.17 1.02 -21.58
CA LYS A 209 7.18 0.26 -22.34
C LYS A 209 7.85 -0.66 -23.37
N ALA A 210 8.81 -0.14 -24.13
CA ALA A 210 9.53 -0.92 -25.12
C ALA A 210 10.37 -2.04 -24.47
N ALA A 211 11.08 -1.71 -23.38
CA ALA A 211 11.89 -2.68 -22.64
C ALA A 211 11.04 -3.80 -22.02
N ILE A 212 9.91 -3.46 -21.38
CA ILE A 212 8.95 -4.45 -20.84
C ILE A 212 8.35 -5.29 -21.96
N GLY A 213 8.01 -4.67 -23.11
CA GLY A 213 7.51 -5.38 -24.28
C GLY A 213 8.50 -6.41 -24.83
N LEU A 214 9.80 -6.07 -24.86
CA LEU A 214 10.86 -7.00 -25.25
C LEU A 214 11.01 -8.17 -24.26
N LEU A 215 10.92 -7.89 -22.95
CA LEU A 215 11.00 -8.93 -21.91
C LEU A 215 9.73 -9.81 -21.87
N GLY A 216 8.59 -9.28 -22.31
CA GLY A 216 7.28 -9.93 -22.31
C GLY A 216 6.64 -10.05 -20.93
N ARG A 217 7.40 -10.44 -19.91
CA ARG A 217 6.94 -10.52 -18.52
C ARG A 217 8.08 -10.26 -17.52
N ILE A 218 7.74 -9.64 -16.39
CA ILE A 218 8.60 -9.58 -15.20
C ILE A 218 7.83 -10.16 -14.01
N ASP A 219 8.41 -11.19 -13.39
CA ASP A 219 7.81 -11.89 -12.25
C ASP A 219 7.96 -11.08 -10.97
N LEU A 220 6.91 -10.33 -10.63
CA LEU A 220 6.94 -9.46 -9.45
C LEU A 220 6.86 -10.29 -8.15
N LYS A 221 6.20 -11.46 -8.17
CA LYS A 221 6.11 -12.34 -7.00
C LYS A 221 7.48 -12.86 -6.59
N ALA A 222 8.24 -13.38 -7.55
CA ALA A 222 9.61 -13.85 -7.31
C ALA A 222 10.55 -12.69 -6.89
N MET A 223 10.38 -11.51 -7.47
CA MET A 223 11.20 -10.33 -7.15
C MET A 223 10.96 -9.85 -5.71
N VAL A 224 9.70 -9.76 -5.27
CA VAL A 224 9.37 -9.40 -3.88
C VAL A 224 9.92 -10.44 -2.89
N ALA A 225 9.80 -11.73 -3.20
CA ALA A 225 10.35 -12.79 -2.35
C ALA A 225 11.88 -12.64 -2.15
N GLN A 226 12.61 -12.33 -3.22
CA GLN A 226 14.05 -12.03 -3.14
C GLN A 226 14.32 -10.73 -2.37
N ALA A 227 13.52 -9.69 -2.59
CA ALA A 227 13.69 -8.41 -1.90
C ALA A 227 13.56 -8.53 -0.38
N LEU A 228 12.59 -9.32 0.11
CA LEU A 228 12.46 -9.64 1.54
C LEU A 228 13.73 -10.29 2.10
N HIS A 229 14.34 -11.21 1.35
CA HIS A 229 15.61 -11.84 1.73
C HIS A 229 16.83 -10.91 1.60
N MET A 230 16.65 -9.72 1.06
CA MET A 230 17.70 -8.70 0.86
C MET A 230 17.48 -7.45 1.73
N GLY A 231 16.59 -7.56 2.73
CA GLY A 231 16.40 -6.53 3.73
C GLY A 231 15.27 -5.55 3.46
N ASP A 232 14.49 -5.72 2.39
CA ASP A 232 13.35 -4.83 2.10
C ASP A 232 12.07 -5.36 2.75
N GLU A 233 11.12 -4.47 3.05
CA GLU A 233 9.72 -4.83 3.31
C GLU A 233 8.77 -4.36 2.19
N VAL A 234 9.33 -3.72 1.16
CA VAL A 234 8.69 -3.27 -0.08
C VAL A 234 7.51 -2.29 0.10
N HIS A 235 7.48 -1.53 1.20
CA HIS A 235 6.64 -0.34 1.36
C HIS A 235 7.51 0.89 1.66
N ASN A 236 8.21 0.93 2.78
CA ASN A 236 9.16 2.00 3.10
C ASN A 236 10.54 1.75 2.49
N ARG A 237 11.08 0.54 2.66
CA ARG A 237 12.38 0.17 2.10
C ARG A 237 12.18 -0.65 0.82
N ASN A 238 12.60 -0.08 -0.29
CA ASN A 238 12.46 -0.65 -1.63
C ASN A 238 13.79 -0.76 -2.38
N ARG A 239 14.93 -0.64 -1.68
CA ARG A 239 16.26 -0.54 -2.32
C ARG A 239 16.65 -1.84 -3.02
N ALA A 240 16.41 -2.99 -2.39
CA ALA A 240 16.65 -4.29 -3.02
C ALA A 240 15.66 -4.54 -4.18
N GLY A 241 14.37 -4.25 -3.98
CA GLY A 241 13.36 -4.36 -5.04
C GLY A 241 13.69 -3.51 -6.26
N THR A 242 14.08 -2.25 -6.06
CA THR A 242 14.53 -1.34 -7.11
C THR A 242 15.79 -1.86 -7.80
N SER A 243 16.76 -2.39 -7.05
CA SER A 243 17.99 -2.97 -7.62
C SER A 243 17.71 -4.22 -8.47
N LEU A 244 16.81 -5.09 -8.01
CA LEU A 244 16.40 -6.29 -8.74
C LEU A 244 15.64 -5.92 -10.03
N PHE A 245 14.74 -4.93 -9.95
CA PHE A 245 14.04 -4.41 -11.13
C PHE A 245 15.01 -3.77 -12.12
N TYR A 246 15.93 -2.93 -11.64
CA TYR A 246 16.97 -2.30 -12.45
C TYR A 246 17.79 -3.36 -13.20
N ARG A 247 18.27 -4.38 -12.48
CA ARG A 247 19.03 -5.50 -13.06
C ARG A 247 18.25 -6.25 -14.15
N ALA A 248 16.94 -6.42 -13.96
CA ALA A 248 16.09 -7.11 -14.94
C ALA A 248 15.82 -6.25 -16.18
N ILE A 249 15.57 -4.95 -16.00
CA ILE A 249 15.11 -4.06 -17.08
C ILE A 249 16.26 -3.45 -17.89
N ALA A 250 17.44 -3.22 -17.29
CA ALA A 250 18.51 -2.45 -17.91
C ALA A 250 18.99 -3.03 -19.27
N PRO A 251 19.25 -4.35 -19.42
CA PRO A 251 19.64 -4.89 -20.71
C PRO A 251 18.57 -4.69 -21.81
N ALA A 252 17.28 -4.72 -21.44
CA ALA A 252 16.19 -4.49 -22.37
C ALA A 252 16.06 -3.02 -22.76
N VAL A 253 16.31 -2.08 -21.82
CA VAL A 253 16.38 -0.64 -22.13
C VAL A 253 17.45 -0.38 -23.19
N ILE A 254 18.68 -0.89 -22.99
CA ILE A 254 19.78 -0.71 -23.94
C ILE A 254 19.47 -1.32 -25.31
N LYS A 255 18.75 -2.45 -25.36
CA LYS A 255 18.38 -3.10 -26.63
C LYS A 255 17.25 -2.39 -27.38
N THR A 256 16.39 -1.63 -26.70
CA THR A 256 15.16 -1.07 -27.29
C THR A 256 15.19 0.44 -27.49
N CYS A 257 15.95 1.17 -26.67
CA CYS A 257 16.11 2.61 -26.79
C CYS A 257 17.33 2.93 -27.67
N ARG A 258 17.07 3.50 -28.85
CA ARG A 258 18.14 3.83 -29.82
C ARG A 258 18.96 5.05 -29.40
N ASP A 259 18.36 5.98 -28.67
CA ASP A 259 19.07 7.13 -28.12
C ASP A 259 19.73 6.75 -26.81
N THR A 260 21.06 6.63 -26.84
CA THR A 260 21.86 6.22 -25.68
C THR A 260 21.77 7.21 -24.52
N GLU A 261 21.56 8.50 -24.82
CA GLU A 261 21.43 9.53 -23.80
C GLU A 261 20.09 9.40 -23.05
N THR A 262 18.99 9.19 -23.77
CA THR A 262 17.70 8.87 -23.15
C THR A 262 17.76 7.57 -22.36
N ALA A 263 18.38 6.53 -22.90
CA ALA A 263 18.57 5.26 -22.21
C ALA A 263 19.31 5.43 -20.88
N ALA A 264 20.44 6.17 -20.88
CA ALA A 264 21.22 6.48 -19.70
C ALA A 264 20.38 7.25 -18.66
N LYS A 265 19.71 8.34 -19.07
CA LYS A 265 18.86 9.14 -18.17
C LYS A 265 17.74 8.34 -17.51
N VAL A 266 17.11 7.42 -18.25
CA VAL A 266 16.07 6.53 -17.70
C VAL A 266 16.65 5.59 -16.65
N LEU A 267 17.81 5.00 -16.92
CA LEU A 267 18.48 4.10 -15.99
C LEU A 267 18.97 4.86 -14.74
N GLU A 268 19.59 6.02 -14.92
CA GLU A 268 20.01 6.91 -13.83
C GLU A 268 18.83 7.36 -12.96
N PHE A 269 17.68 7.65 -13.57
CA PHE A 269 16.47 8.01 -12.84
C PHE A 269 15.97 6.88 -11.92
N ILE A 270 16.02 5.63 -12.39
CA ILE A 270 15.67 4.46 -11.57
C ILE A 270 16.72 4.24 -10.47
N ASN A 271 18.02 4.30 -10.84
CA ASN A 271 19.14 4.08 -9.93
C ASN A 271 19.20 5.13 -8.80
N GLY A 272 18.87 6.39 -9.10
CA GLY A 272 18.82 7.48 -8.12
C GLY A 272 17.55 7.49 -7.25
N ASN A 273 16.63 6.55 -7.45
CA ASN A 273 15.35 6.49 -6.75
C ASN A 273 15.13 5.13 -6.09
N ASP A 274 15.64 4.96 -4.86
CA ASP A 274 15.45 3.73 -4.08
C ASP A 274 13.96 3.35 -3.88
N HIS A 275 13.02 4.30 -4.02
CA HIS A 275 11.57 4.06 -3.92
C HIS A 275 10.91 3.68 -5.25
N PHE A 276 11.64 3.53 -6.36
CA PHE A 276 11.04 3.27 -7.68
C PHE A 276 10.12 2.03 -7.67
N PHE A 277 10.51 0.98 -6.94
CA PHE A 277 9.77 -0.27 -6.85
C PHE A 277 8.46 -0.21 -6.04
N LEU A 278 8.24 0.83 -5.22
CA LEU A 278 7.03 0.96 -4.39
C LEU A 278 5.74 0.86 -5.21
N ASN A 279 5.68 1.53 -6.35
CA ASN A 279 4.48 1.52 -7.18
C ASN A 279 4.18 0.11 -7.74
N LEU A 280 5.23 -0.68 -8.02
CA LEU A 280 5.10 -2.06 -8.48
C LEU A 280 4.68 -3.01 -7.34
N SER A 281 5.24 -2.83 -6.13
CA SER A 281 4.83 -3.63 -4.96
C SER A 281 3.38 -3.37 -4.57
N MET A 282 2.91 -2.13 -4.67
CA MET A 282 1.50 -1.76 -4.47
C MET A 282 0.60 -2.42 -5.52
N ALA A 283 0.93 -2.32 -6.82
CA ALA A 283 0.13 -2.95 -7.88
C ALA A 283 0.10 -4.48 -7.79
N LEU A 284 1.24 -5.11 -7.44
CA LEU A 284 1.33 -6.53 -7.12
C LEU A 284 0.38 -6.90 -5.97
N SER A 285 0.34 -6.09 -4.92
CA SER A 285 -0.47 -6.38 -3.73
C SER A 285 -1.95 -6.23 -4.05
N LYS A 286 -2.32 -5.16 -4.77
CA LYS A 286 -3.66 -4.92 -5.27
C LYS A 286 -4.16 -6.08 -6.14
N VAL A 287 -3.41 -6.50 -7.16
CA VAL A 287 -3.87 -7.54 -8.09
C VAL A 287 -4.00 -8.90 -7.40
N SER A 288 -3.18 -9.17 -6.38
CA SER A 288 -3.23 -10.40 -5.59
C SER A 288 -4.43 -10.40 -4.66
N LEU A 289 -4.66 -9.32 -3.92
CA LEU A 289 -5.80 -9.17 -3.01
C LEU A 289 -7.14 -9.11 -3.75
N ASP A 290 -7.18 -8.48 -4.92
CA ASP A 290 -8.38 -8.43 -5.75
C ASP A 290 -8.82 -9.82 -6.24
N ALA A 291 -7.92 -10.80 -6.32
CA ALA A 291 -8.29 -12.19 -6.60
C ALA A 291 -9.12 -12.83 -5.47
N GLY A 292 -8.97 -12.32 -4.24
CA GLY A 292 -9.72 -12.74 -3.06
C GLY A 292 -11.06 -12.03 -2.88
N ARG A 293 -11.47 -11.15 -3.79
CA ARG A 293 -12.75 -10.42 -3.69
C ARG A 293 -13.98 -11.28 -3.96
N ASP A 294 -15.12 -10.73 -3.55
CA ASP A 294 -16.46 -11.23 -3.82
C ASP A 294 -16.71 -12.66 -3.33
N VAL A 295 -16.03 -13.05 -2.26
CA VAL A 295 -16.30 -14.31 -1.56
C VAL A 295 -17.34 -14.05 -0.49
N LYS A 296 -18.59 -14.45 -0.79
CA LYS A 296 -19.71 -14.33 0.15
C LYS A 296 -19.34 -14.86 1.54
N ASP A 297 -19.76 -14.13 2.57
CA ASP A 297 -19.50 -14.40 4.00
C ASP A 297 -18.04 -14.23 4.45
N SER A 298 -17.10 -13.87 3.56
CA SER A 298 -15.71 -13.62 3.92
C SER A 298 -15.53 -12.27 4.62
N SER A 299 -14.82 -12.29 5.75
CA SER A 299 -14.40 -11.12 6.51
C SER A 299 -12.96 -10.70 6.21
N LEU A 300 -12.29 -11.34 5.23
CA LEU A 300 -10.92 -10.98 4.85
C LEU A 300 -10.86 -9.54 4.34
N VAL A 301 -9.99 -8.72 4.92
CA VAL A 301 -9.69 -7.37 4.42
C VAL A 301 -8.92 -7.49 3.11
N VAL A 302 -9.43 -6.84 2.06
CA VAL A 302 -8.81 -6.85 0.71
C VAL A 302 -8.27 -5.48 0.31
N VAL A 303 -8.65 -4.42 1.04
CA VAL A 303 -8.07 -3.07 0.91
C VAL A 303 -7.99 -2.43 2.28
N MET A 304 -6.83 -1.84 2.56
CA MET A 304 -6.67 -0.73 3.49
C MET A 304 -6.10 0.45 2.70
N ALA A 305 -6.71 1.62 2.83
CA ALA A 305 -6.29 2.81 2.11
C ALA A 305 -6.72 4.08 2.86
N ARG A 306 -6.07 5.20 2.57
CA ARG A 306 -6.29 6.46 3.28
C ARG A 306 -6.07 7.66 2.36
N ASN A 307 -6.85 8.71 2.56
CA ASN A 307 -6.87 9.90 1.69
C ASN A 307 -6.36 11.16 2.40
N GLY A 308 -5.72 11.04 3.57
CA GLY A 308 -5.28 12.18 4.38
C GLY A 308 -6.39 12.82 5.20
N THR A 309 -7.57 12.21 5.25
CA THR A 309 -8.73 12.63 6.04
C THR A 309 -9.46 11.43 6.64
N ASP A 310 -9.73 10.43 5.82
CA ASP A 310 -10.36 9.17 6.19
C ASP A 310 -9.41 7.99 5.94
N PHE A 311 -9.44 7.02 6.84
CA PHE A 311 -8.94 5.67 6.64
C PHE A 311 -10.12 4.77 6.26
N GLY A 312 -9.95 3.96 5.22
CA GLY A 312 -10.99 3.10 4.69
C GLY A 312 -10.54 1.66 4.52
N VAL A 313 -11.45 0.73 4.79
CA VAL A 313 -11.25 -0.69 4.48
C VAL A 313 -12.37 -1.24 3.59
N GLN A 314 -12.04 -2.25 2.79
CA GLN A 314 -13.00 -3.10 2.08
C GLN A 314 -12.77 -4.56 2.45
N LEU A 315 -13.86 -5.32 2.60
CA LEU A 315 -13.84 -6.74 2.90
C LEU A 315 -14.25 -7.56 1.68
N SER A 316 -13.70 -8.76 1.56
CA SER A 316 -13.99 -9.69 0.47
C SER A 316 -15.49 -9.97 0.30
N GLY A 317 -16.22 -10.17 1.40
CA GLY A 317 -17.65 -10.49 1.38
C GLY A 317 -18.60 -9.30 1.25
N THR A 318 -18.08 -8.06 1.17
CA THR A 318 -18.90 -6.83 1.14
C THR A 318 -18.85 -6.08 -0.19
N GLY A 319 -18.28 -6.69 -1.23
CA GLY A 319 -18.11 -6.06 -2.54
C GLY A 319 -17.28 -4.76 -2.44
N GLY A 320 -17.69 -3.72 -3.19
CA GLY A 320 -17.03 -2.41 -3.19
C GLY A 320 -17.37 -1.50 -2.00
N ARG A 321 -18.07 -1.99 -0.97
CA ARG A 321 -18.46 -1.15 0.17
C ARG A 321 -17.24 -0.74 1.00
N TRP A 322 -17.11 0.56 1.24
CA TRP A 322 -16.14 1.13 2.17
C TRP A 322 -16.67 1.19 3.59
N PHE A 323 -15.80 0.86 4.55
CA PHE A 323 -15.98 1.16 5.97
C PHE A 323 -14.90 2.16 6.36
N THR A 324 -15.31 3.34 6.82
CA THR A 324 -14.40 4.49 7.00
C THR A 324 -14.40 4.99 8.43
N GLY A 325 -13.22 5.41 8.89
CA GLY A 325 -13.00 6.18 10.12
C GLY A 325 -11.99 7.29 9.87
N PRO A 326 -11.70 8.15 10.87
CA PRO A 326 -10.74 9.23 10.71
C PRO A 326 -9.31 8.68 10.47
N ALA A 327 -8.61 9.24 9.48
CA ALA A 327 -7.19 8.98 9.28
C ALA A 327 -6.41 9.49 10.51
N GLN A 328 -5.49 8.67 11.01
CA GLN A 328 -4.68 9.02 12.18
C GLN A 328 -3.49 9.87 11.77
N VAL A 329 -3.03 10.74 12.68
CA VAL A 329 -1.75 11.45 12.50
C VAL A 329 -0.64 10.52 12.99
N PRO A 330 0.32 10.13 12.12
CA PRO A 330 1.40 9.23 12.50
C PRO A 330 2.19 9.74 13.71
N ASP A 331 2.53 8.84 14.62
CA ASP A 331 3.46 9.11 15.71
C ASP A 331 4.83 8.57 15.32
N ALA A 332 5.71 9.46 14.86
CA ALA A 332 6.97 9.10 14.21
C ALA A 332 8.08 10.10 14.56
N LEU A 333 9.31 9.77 14.15
CA LEU A 333 10.42 10.70 14.16
C LEU A 333 10.25 11.73 13.04
N TYR A 334 10.33 13.01 13.40
CA TYR A 334 10.24 14.13 12.46
C TYR A 334 11.62 14.64 12.09
N PHE A 335 11.80 15.06 10.84
CA PHE A 335 13.05 15.70 10.43
C PHE A 335 13.30 16.99 11.22
N PRO A 336 14.57 17.38 11.43
CA PRO A 336 14.90 18.62 12.14
C PRO A 336 14.14 19.83 11.57
N GLY A 337 13.48 20.58 12.46
CA GLY A 337 12.65 21.73 12.09
C GLY A 337 11.17 21.42 11.86
N TYR A 338 10.76 20.15 11.91
CA TYR A 338 9.36 19.73 11.82
C TYR A 338 8.87 19.06 13.09
N THR A 339 7.56 19.13 13.31
CA THR A 339 6.86 18.55 14.45
C THR A 339 5.60 17.81 14.01
N LYS A 340 4.96 17.12 14.94
CA LYS A 340 3.64 16.49 14.72
C LYS A 340 2.55 17.48 14.29
N ALA A 341 2.67 18.77 14.64
CA ALA A 341 1.72 19.80 14.22
C ALA A 341 1.80 20.11 12.71
N ASP A 342 2.94 19.81 12.08
CA ASP A 342 3.16 20.00 10.65
C ASP A 342 2.69 18.80 9.81
N ALA A 343 2.33 17.68 10.47
CA ALA A 343 2.00 16.43 9.82
C ALA A 343 0.58 16.43 9.24
N ASN A 344 0.45 15.99 7.99
CA ASN A 344 -0.84 15.59 7.47
C ASN A 344 -1.25 14.23 8.11
N PRO A 345 -2.55 13.98 8.33
CA PRO A 345 -3.03 12.63 8.63
C PRO A 345 -2.61 11.60 7.57
N ASP A 346 -2.63 10.32 7.94
CA ASP A 346 -2.17 9.21 7.08
C ASP A 346 -2.83 9.23 5.70
N ILE A 347 -2.04 9.00 4.65
CA ILE A 347 -2.40 9.21 3.25
C ILE A 347 -1.70 8.21 2.31
N GLY A 348 -2.43 7.67 1.33
CA GLY A 348 -1.93 6.70 0.36
C GLY A 348 -2.82 5.49 0.17
N ASP A 349 -2.64 4.80 -0.96
CA ASP A 349 -3.07 3.42 -1.12
C ASP A 349 -2.00 2.41 -0.69
N SER A 350 -0.82 2.90 -0.29
CA SER A 350 0.32 2.03 0.04
C SER A 350 0.07 1.00 1.15
N ALA A 351 -0.94 1.21 2.02
CA ALA A 351 -1.41 0.24 3.01
C ALA A 351 -1.94 -1.07 2.39
N ILE A 352 -2.11 -1.10 1.07
CA ILE A 352 -2.35 -2.32 0.31
C ILE A 352 -1.20 -3.32 0.43
N THR A 353 0.03 -2.88 0.68
CA THR A 353 1.18 -3.78 0.91
C THR A 353 1.03 -4.52 2.24
N GLU A 354 0.69 -3.82 3.33
CA GLU A 354 0.35 -4.43 4.63
C GLU A 354 -0.86 -5.36 4.52
N THR A 355 -1.88 -4.95 3.75
CA THR A 355 -3.05 -5.79 3.51
C THR A 355 -2.67 -7.14 2.88
N ASN A 356 -1.55 -7.18 2.13
CA ASN A 356 -1.00 -8.38 1.50
C ASN A 356 0.10 -9.06 2.34
N GLY A 357 0.29 -8.65 3.60
CA GLY A 357 1.29 -9.20 4.52
C GLY A 357 2.72 -8.71 4.29
N LEU A 358 2.90 -7.61 3.56
CA LEU A 358 4.20 -6.95 3.32
C LEU A 358 4.30 -5.67 4.17
N GLY A 359 5.26 -4.79 3.88
CA GLY A 359 5.40 -3.51 4.58
C GLY A 359 5.62 -3.68 6.09
N GLY A 360 4.86 -2.95 6.90
CA GLY A 360 4.90 -3.07 8.36
C GLY A 360 4.66 -4.50 8.89
N PHE A 361 3.94 -5.35 8.15
CA PHE A 361 3.72 -6.75 8.54
C PHE A 361 4.97 -7.62 8.32
N ALA A 362 5.87 -7.20 7.43
CA ALA A 362 7.13 -7.87 7.13
C ALA A 362 8.34 -7.07 7.65
N ILE A 363 8.14 -6.17 8.61
CA ILE A 363 9.18 -5.26 9.13
C ILE A 363 10.39 -6.01 9.69
N ALA A 364 10.22 -7.23 10.19
CA ALA A 364 11.32 -8.10 10.63
C ALA A 364 12.32 -8.43 9.50
N ALA A 365 11.88 -8.44 8.23
CA ALA A 365 12.76 -8.58 7.08
C ALA A 365 13.64 -7.34 6.86
N ALA A 366 13.28 -6.18 7.42
CA ALA A 366 13.93 -4.90 7.17
C ALA A 366 14.44 -4.21 8.46
N PRO A 367 15.34 -4.85 9.23
CA PRO A 367 15.82 -4.30 10.51
C PRO A 367 16.46 -2.90 10.38
N ALA A 368 17.00 -2.58 9.20
CA ALA A 368 17.61 -1.28 8.91
C ALA A 368 16.65 -0.09 9.01
N ILE A 369 15.34 -0.29 8.78
CA ILE A 369 14.37 0.83 8.87
C ILE A 369 13.78 0.99 10.27
N VAL A 370 14.03 0.05 11.17
CA VAL A 370 13.44 0.06 12.51
C VAL A 370 13.91 1.27 13.32
N GLN A 371 15.16 1.69 13.12
CA GLN A 371 15.69 2.91 13.70
C GLN A 371 15.03 4.18 13.14
N PHE A 372 14.64 4.18 11.86
CA PHE A 372 13.94 5.30 11.23
C PHE A 372 12.50 5.44 11.73
N VAL A 373 11.84 4.33 12.08
CA VAL A 373 10.48 4.33 12.64
C VAL A 373 10.46 4.44 14.18
N GLY A 374 11.62 4.59 14.82
CA GLY A 374 11.72 4.86 16.26
C GLY A 374 11.66 3.64 17.18
N GLY A 375 12.05 2.45 16.71
CA GLY A 375 12.04 1.21 17.51
C GLY A 375 13.38 0.47 17.56
N THR A 376 13.37 -0.72 18.17
CA THR A 376 14.50 -1.68 18.22
C THR A 376 14.26 -2.87 17.30
N ALA A 377 15.32 -3.57 16.88
CA ALA A 377 15.18 -4.77 16.04
C ALA A 377 14.28 -5.86 16.68
N ALA A 378 14.26 -5.96 18.01
CA ALA A 378 13.34 -6.84 18.74
C ALA A 378 11.88 -6.41 18.56
N ASP A 379 11.60 -5.11 18.54
CA ASP A 379 10.24 -4.59 18.29
C ASP A 379 9.76 -4.98 16.90
N ALA A 380 10.61 -4.95 15.88
CA ALA A 380 10.23 -5.37 14.53
C ALA A 380 9.83 -6.85 14.45
N MET A 381 10.54 -7.72 15.17
CA MET A 381 10.16 -9.13 15.31
C MET A 381 8.82 -9.26 16.04
N ASN A 382 8.65 -8.56 17.16
CA ASN A 382 7.42 -8.59 17.95
C ASN A 382 6.21 -8.08 17.16
N TYR A 383 6.36 -6.99 16.39
CA TYR A 383 5.30 -6.49 15.52
C TYR A 383 4.91 -7.51 14.45
N THR A 384 5.90 -8.10 13.77
CA THR A 384 5.67 -9.15 12.76
C THR A 384 4.92 -10.34 13.36
N LEU A 385 5.33 -10.82 14.54
CA LEU A 385 4.66 -11.93 15.24
C LEU A 385 3.25 -11.57 15.70
N ALA A 386 3.02 -10.35 16.18
CA ALA A 386 1.68 -9.88 16.58
C ALA A 386 0.69 -9.86 15.40
N MET A 387 1.16 -9.67 14.17
CA MET A 387 0.27 -9.68 12.99
C MET A 387 -0.37 -11.05 12.73
N TYR A 388 0.20 -12.15 13.26
CA TYR A 388 -0.40 -13.49 13.15
C TYR A 388 -1.74 -13.59 13.89
N GLU A 389 -2.02 -12.71 14.87
CA GLU A 389 -3.29 -12.68 15.59
C GLU A 389 -4.44 -12.08 14.76
N ILE A 390 -4.12 -11.29 13.73
CA ILE A 390 -5.10 -10.54 12.93
C ILE A 390 -5.12 -10.92 11.44
N THR A 391 -4.32 -11.91 11.04
CA THR A 391 -4.24 -12.39 9.66
C THR A 391 -4.98 -13.70 9.46
N ALA A 392 -5.44 -13.96 8.23
CA ALA A 392 -6.14 -15.19 7.89
C ALA A 392 -5.21 -16.39 7.68
N GLY A 393 -3.92 -16.16 7.47
CA GLY A 393 -2.90 -17.20 7.30
C GLY A 393 -1.61 -16.67 6.69
N GLU A 394 -0.61 -17.54 6.61
CA GLU A 394 0.72 -17.21 6.09
C GLU A 394 0.79 -17.20 4.57
N ASN A 395 1.64 -16.32 4.04
CA ASN A 395 2.05 -16.40 2.64
C ASN A 395 2.99 -17.59 2.41
N ASN A 396 2.79 -18.30 1.30
CA ASN A 396 3.58 -19.49 0.93
C ASN A 396 4.91 -19.14 0.23
N VAL A 397 5.09 -17.91 -0.24
CA VAL A 397 6.27 -17.45 -0.99
C VAL A 397 7.00 -16.31 -0.30
N TYR A 398 6.27 -15.37 0.32
CA TYR A 398 6.87 -14.24 1.04
C TYR A 398 7.29 -14.68 2.45
N LYS A 399 8.47 -15.29 2.53
CA LYS A 399 9.08 -15.70 3.80
C LYS A 399 10.06 -14.63 4.29
N ILE A 400 10.18 -14.54 5.60
CA ILE A 400 11.10 -13.65 6.31
C ILE A 400 12.26 -14.53 6.82
N PRO A 401 13.52 -14.22 6.47
CA PRO A 401 14.69 -15.01 6.87
C PRO A 401 14.96 -15.10 8.36
#